data_AF-A0A4P7KTH3-F1
#
_entry.id   AF-A0A4P7KTH3-F1
#
_cell.length_a   1.000
_cell.length_b   1.000
_cell.length_c   1.000
_cell.angle_alpha   90.00
_cell.angle_beta   90.00
_cell.angle_gamma   90.00
#
_symmetry.space_group_name_H-M   'P 1'
#
loop_
_entity.id
_entity.type
_entity.pdbx_description
1 polymer ?
#
loop_
_entity_poly.entity_id
_entity_poly.type
_entity_poly.pdbx_seq_one_letter_code
_entity_poly.pdbx_strand_id
1 'polypeptide(L)'
;MRYPQLFATKAIERKLNEKVKKGIIWHTQGSGKTALAYYSVHFLTDYFQKKQVIAKFYFIVDRLDLLQQAQREFTARGLTVHLINSRSAFSQDIKTTQVIHNHQGKAEITVVNIQKFQHESDVVASKDYDLNIQRVYFLDEVHRSYNPAGSFLANLSQSDTDAIKIGLTGTPLLGTDYNSRDLFGNYIHKYYYNASIADGYTLRLIREEIATNYRIVLQQALKDVEIQMGDVDRKLIYAHSSFVKPMLDYIITDFAKSRGALNDDTIGGMVICDSSEQAKRCLRSSMRNMLKQRQKQMRSSPLLTPLNLKRSTFQQRVKSKTSKVPP
;
A
#
# COMPACT_ATOMS: atom_id res chain seq x y z
N MET A 1 -4.95 3.73 21.57
CA MET A 1 -5.87 3.82 20.42
C MET A 1 -6.24 5.28 20.20
N ARG A 2 -6.19 5.79 18.97
CA ARG A 2 -6.68 7.15 18.61
C ARG A 2 -8.20 7.14 18.48
N TYR A 3 -8.86 8.27 18.73
CA TYR A 3 -10.34 8.35 18.69
C TYR A 3 -10.97 7.90 17.35
N PRO A 4 -10.38 8.13 16.15
CA PRO A 4 -11.00 7.70 14.90
C PRO A 4 -11.04 6.17 14.78
N GLN A 5 -10.08 5.48 15.38
CA GLN A 5 -10.01 4.02 15.41
C GLN A 5 -11.09 3.46 16.33
N LEU A 6 -11.26 4.06 17.52
CA LEU A 6 -12.35 3.72 18.44
C LEU A 6 -13.72 3.88 17.78
N PHE A 7 -13.96 5.02 17.15
CA PHE A 7 -15.24 5.34 16.52
C PHE A 7 -15.52 4.42 15.34
N ALA A 8 -14.50 4.06 14.56
CA ALA A 8 -14.65 3.09 13.49
C ALA A 8 -14.97 1.68 14.04
N THR A 9 -14.31 1.23 15.10
CA THR A 9 -14.62 -0.06 15.76
C THR A 9 -16.05 -0.08 16.31
N LYS A 10 -16.51 1.01 16.94
CA LYS A 10 -17.90 1.16 17.38
C LYS A 10 -18.90 1.23 16.24
N ALA A 11 -18.53 1.83 15.11
CA ALA A 11 -19.36 1.83 13.91
C ALA A 11 -19.47 0.43 13.29
N ILE A 12 -18.40 -0.38 13.33
CA ILE A 12 -18.45 -1.81 12.95
C ILE A 12 -19.46 -2.54 13.84
N GLU A 13 -19.35 -2.43 15.16
CA GLU A 13 -20.28 -3.06 16.12
C GLU A 13 -21.74 -2.73 15.79
N ARG A 14 -22.06 -1.46 15.59
CA ARG A 14 -23.42 -1.02 15.22
C ARG A 14 -23.89 -1.67 13.92
N LYS A 15 -23.04 -1.71 12.89
CA LYS A 15 -23.38 -2.34 11.60
C LYS A 15 -23.60 -3.84 11.74
N LEU A 16 -22.81 -4.52 12.56
CA LEU A 16 -23.01 -5.94 12.84
C LEU A 16 -24.33 -6.20 13.57
N ASN A 17 -24.74 -5.34 14.50
CA ASN A 17 -26.06 -5.43 15.14
C ASN A 17 -27.22 -5.19 14.16
N GLU A 18 -27.02 -4.35 13.14
CA GLU A 18 -27.94 -4.18 12.00
C GLU A 18 -27.89 -5.34 10.99
N LYS A 19 -27.17 -6.43 11.30
CA LYS A 19 -26.93 -7.58 10.40
C LYS A 19 -26.19 -7.23 9.11
N VAL A 20 -25.50 -6.09 9.07
CA VAL A 20 -24.65 -5.68 7.95
C VAL A 20 -23.26 -6.28 8.11
N LYS A 21 -22.94 -7.29 7.29
CA LYS A 21 -21.66 -8.03 7.35
C LYS A 21 -20.56 -7.48 6.43
N LYS A 22 -20.85 -6.49 5.59
CA LYS A 22 -19.87 -5.89 4.68
C LYS A 22 -19.85 -4.37 4.81
N GLY A 23 -18.66 -3.78 4.85
CA GLY A 23 -18.54 -2.33 4.76
C GLY A 23 -17.13 -1.80 4.59
N ILE A 24 -17.03 -0.52 4.25
CA ILE A 24 -15.75 0.16 4.00
C ILE A 24 -15.44 1.16 5.11
N ILE A 25 -14.22 1.11 5.65
CA ILE A 25 -13.65 2.14 6.50
C ILE A 25 -12.66 2.94 5.67
N TRP A 26 -13.01 4.21 5.43
CA TRP A 26 -12.14 5.13 4.72
C TRP A 26 -11.43 6.03 5.71
N HIS A 27 -10.15 5.77 5.92
CA HIS A 27 -9.30 6.49 6.84
C HIS A 27 -8.08 6.98 6.07
N THR A 28 -7.73 8.27 6.17
CA THR A 28 -6.60 8.82 5.42
C THR A 28 -5.31 8.01 5.61
N GLN A 29 -4.45 7.99 4.59
CA GLN A 29 -3.20 7.25 4.65
C GLN A 29 -2.30 7.78 5.78
N GLY A 30 -1.72 6.88 6.57
CA GLY A 30 -0.91 7.23 7.75
C GLY A 30 -1.71 7.45 9.05
N SER A 31 -3.04 7.44 9.04
CA SER A 31 -3.85 7.63 10.26
C SER A 31 -3.84 6.43 11.23
N GLY A 32 -3.40 5.26 10.77
CA GLY A 32 -3.29 4.03 11.57
C GLY A 32 -4.36 2.97 11.26
N LYS A 33 -4.62 2.66 9.98
CA LYS A 33 -5.56 1.61 9.55
C LYS A 33 -5.20 0.21 10.08
N THR A 34 -3.91 -0.16 10.06
CA THR A 34 -3.45 -1.44 10.64
C THR A 34 -3.69 -1.50 12.15
N ALA A 35 -3.50 -0.38 12.86
CA ALA A 35 -3.81 -0.29 14.29
C ALA A 35 -5.33 -0.42 14.55
N LEU A 36 -6.18 0.13 13.67
CA LEU A 36 -7.63 -0.10 13.73
C LEU A 36 -7.98 -1.59 13.66
N ALA A 37 -7.39 -2.34 12.73
CA ALA A 37 -7.62 -3.78 12.63
C ALA A 37 -7.18 -4.49 13.92
N TYR A 38 -5.99 -4.16 14.45
CA TYR A 38 -5.50 -4.69 15.73
C TYR A 38 -6.48 -4.46 16.89
N TYR A 39 -6.95 -3.23 17.09
CA TYR A 39 -7.90 -2.95 18.18
C TYR A 39 -9.25 -3.62 17.93
N SER A 40 -9.66 -3.73 16.67
CA SER A 40 -10.91 -4.41 16.31
C SER A 40 -10.85 -5.90 16.57
N VAL A 41 -9.69 -6.57 16.48
CA VAL A 41 -9.53 -7.97 16.91
C VAL A 41 -9.96 -8.12 18.37
N HIS A 42 -9.35 -7.38 19.29
CA HIS A 42 -9.67 -7.47 20.71
C HIS A 42 -11.13 -7.13 21.01
N PHE A 43 -11.63 -6.03 20.43
CA PHE A 43 -13.00 -5.59 20.67
C PHE A 43 -14.03 -6.59 20.13
N LEU A 44 -13.81 -7.09 18.91
CA LEU A 44 -14.76 -8.01 18.28
C LEU A 44 -14.69 -9.41 18.91
N THR A 45 -13.53 -9.84 19.44
CA THR A 45 -13.45 -11.07 20.24
C THR A 45 -14.43 -11.04 21.42
N ASP A 46 -14.42 -9.97 22.23
CA ASP A 46 -15.36 -9.81 23.34
C ASP A 46 -16.83 -9.74 22.86
N TYR A 47 -17.08 -8.98 21.79
CA TYR A 47 -18.42 -8.88 21.18
C TYR A 47 -18.98 -10.25 20.74
N PHE A 48 -18.17 -11.11 20.10
CA PHE A 48 -18.60 -12.44 19.67
C PHE A 48 -18.65 -13.45 20.81
N GLN A 49 -17.75 -13.35 21.79
CA GLN A 49 -17.76 -14.18 22.98
C GLN A 49 -19.07 -14.04 23.77
N LYS A 50 -19.61 -12.82 23.90
CA LYS A 50 -20.93 -12.56 24.51
C LYS A 50 -22.08 -13.27 23.80
N LYS A 51 -21.88 -13.61 22.53
CA LYS A 51 -22.86 -14.33 21.68
C LYS A 51 -22.55 -15.83 21.60
N GLN A 52 -21.58 -16.33 22.38
CA GLN A 52 -21.10 -17.71 22.36
C GLN A 52 -20.53 -18.14 21.00
N VAL A 53 -20.07 -17.18 20.19
CA VAL A 53 -19.48 -17.41 18.87
C VAL A 53 -17.99 -17.19 18.94
N ILE A 54 -17.21 -18.04 18.26
CA ILE A 54 -15.77 -17.88 18.21
C ILE A 54 -15.37 -17.07 16.98
N ALA A 55 -14.66 -15.96 17.18
CA ALA A 55 -14.21 -15.09 16.11
C ALA A 55 -12.82 -15.48 15.59
N LYS A 56 -12.68 -15.68 14.28
CA LYS A 56 -11.39 -15.91 13.61
C LYS A 56 -11.06 -14.75 12.67
N PHE A 57 -9.91 -14.12 12.87
CA PHE A 57 -9.54 -12.87 12.20
C PHE A 57 -8.51 -13.09 11.11
N TYR A 58 -8.73 -12.43 9.98
CA TYR A 58 -7.85 -12.46 8.83
C TYR A 58 -7.52 -11.04 8.38
N PHE A 59 -6.24 -10.77 8.12
CA PHE A 59 -5.76 -9.51 7.54
C PHE A 59 -5.19 -9.77 6.15
N ILE A 60 -5.90 -9.30 5.13
CA ILE A 60 -5.61 -9.59 3.72
C ILE A 60 -4.87 -8.41 3.12
N VAL A 61 -3.75 -8.68 2.45
CA VAL A 61 -2.91 -7.69 1.76
C VAL A 61 -2.56 -8.16 0.35
N ASP A 62 -2.35 -7.21 -0.56
CA ASP A 62 -2.05 -7.46 -1.97
C ASP A 62 -0.55 -7.51 -2.29
N ARG A 63 0.32 -7.33 -1.29
CA ARG A 63 1.77 -7.22 -1.47
C ARG A 63 2.56 -7.88 -0.35
N LEU A 64 3.71 -8.46 -0.72
CA LEU A 64 4.61 -9.13 0.23
C LEU A 64 5.20 -8.19 1.27
N ASP A 65 5.55 -6.95 0.88
CA ASP A 65 6.08 -5.97 1.82
C ASP A 65 5.03 -5.47 2.81
N LEU A 66 3.77 -5.36 2.38
CA LEU A 66 2.65 -5.05 3.27
C LEU A 66 2.37 -6.18 4.25
N LEU A 67 2.51 -7.45 3.82
CA LEU A 67 2.40 -8.60 4.72
C LEU A 67 3.46 -8.54 5.82
N GLN A 68 4.72 -8.31 5.45
CA GLN A 68 5.81 -8.19 6.43
C GLN A 68 5.62 -7.00 7.37
N GLN A 69 5.09 -5.89 6.87
CA GLN A 69 4.74 -4.75 7.71
C GLN A 69 3.62 -5.10 8.69
N ALA A 70 2.52 -5.67 8.22
CA ALA A 70 1.39 -6.08 9.06
C ALA A 70 1.82 -7.09 10.14
N GLN A 71 2.63 -8.09 9.77
CA GLN A 71 3.21 -9.04 10.72
C GLN A 71 3.96 -8.33 11.84
N ARG A 72 4.94 -7.47 11.50
CA ARG A 72 5.72 -6.72 12.50
C ARG A 72 4.83 -5.87 13.39
N GLU A 73 3.88 -5.15 12.81
CA GLU A 73 2.95 -4.29 13.55
C GLU A 73 2.05 -5.08 14.52
N PHE A 74 1.49 -6.21 14.10
CA PHE A 74 0.63 -7.03 14.95
C PHE A 74 1.42 -7.76 16.05
N THR A 75 2.56 -8.36 15.71
CA THR A 75 3.43 -9.02 16.68
C THR A 75 3.97 -8.04 17.71
N ALA A 76 4.40 -6.84 17.30
CA ALA A 76 4.89 -5.82 18.22
C ALA A 76 3.81 -5.34 19.22
N ARG A 77 2.53 -5.50 18.88
CA ARG A 77 1.40 -5.18 19.78
C ARG A 77 0.85 -6.40 20.53
N GLY A 78 1.51 -7.56 20.41
CA GLY A 78 1.21 -8.75 21.21
C GLY A 78 0.19 -9.72 20.60
N LEU A 79 -0.20 -9.57 19.33
CA LEU A 79 -0.98 -10.62 18.66
C LEU A 79 -0.08 -11.78 18.25
N THR A 80 -0.61 -13.00 18.37
CA THR A 80 -0.06 -14.16 17.67
C THR A 80 -0.41 -14.03 16.19
N VAL A 81 0.61 -14.02 15.32
CA VAL A 81 0.43 -13.81 13.88
C VAL A 81 0.73 -15.09 13.12
N HIS A 82 -0.26 -15.60 12.39
CA HIS A 82 -0.11 -16.71 11.45
C HIS A 82 0.05 -16.16 10.04
N LEU A 83 1.05 -16.63 9.30
CA LEU A 83 1.26 -16.19 7.92
C LEU A 83 0.77 -17.24 6.93
N ILE A 84 -0.03 -16.80 5.97
CA ILE A 84 -0.48 -17.65 4.86
C ILE A 84 -0.07 -17.03 3.55
N ASN A 85 0.65 -17.83 2.76
CA ASN A 85 1.23 -17.43 1.49
C ASN A 85 0.89 -18.37 0.33
N SER A 86 0.05 -19.40 0.54
CA SER A 86 -0.51 -20.27 -0.51
C SER A 86 -2.01 -20.47 -0.29
N ARG A 87 -2.75 -20.75 -1.38
CA ARG A 87 -4.20 -21.00 -1.32
C ARG A 87 -4.52 -22.31 -0.59
N SER A 88 -3.67 -23.32 -0.74
CA SER A 88 -3.81 -24.60 -0.04
C SER A 88 -3.74 -24.44 1.47
N ALA A 89 -2.74 -23.68 1.98
CA ALA A 89 -2.63 -23.36 3.39
C ALA A 89 -3.83 -22.52 3.88
N PHE A 90 -4.30 -21.57 3.06
CA PHE A 90 -5.51 -20.81 3.37
C PHE A 90 -6.77 -21.69 3.48
N SER A 91 -6.92 -22.64 2.55
CA SER A 91 -8.05 -23.57 2.51
C SER A 91 -8.04 -24.52 3.70
N GLN A 92 -6.86 -24.98 4.11
CA GLN A 92 -6.69 -25.78 5.32
C GLN A 92 -7.03 -24.96 6.57
N ASP A 93 -6.49 -23.74 6.70
CA ASP A 93 -6.73 -22.88 7.86
C ASP A 93 -8.21 -22.50 8.02
N ILE A 94 -8.95 -22.26 6.92
CA ILE A 94 -10.39 -22.00 6.99
C ILE A 94 -11.17 -23.23 7.48
N LYS A 95 -10.77 -24.44 7.10
CA LYS A 95 -11.41 -25.70 7.50
C LYS A 95 -11.08 -26.10 8.93
N THR A 96 -9.98 -25.61 9.48
CA THR A 96 -9.59 -25.89 10.86
C THR A 96 -10.57 -25.25 11.84
N THR A 97 -11.26 -26.10 12.61
CA THR A 97 -12.17 -25.73 13.70
C THR A 97 -11.44 -25.41 15.00
N GLN A 98 -10.13 -25.64 15.06
CA GLN A 98 -9.29 -25.15 16.16
C GLN A 98 -9.10 -23.65 16.01
N VAL A 99 -9.88 -22.87 16.74
CA VAL A 99 -9.79 -21.39 16.73
C VAL A 99 -8.79 -20.86 17.77
N ILE A 100 -8.19 -21.75 18.57
CA ILE A 100 -7.27 -21.37 19.64
C ILE A 100 -6.03 -22.23 19.51
N HIS A 101 -4.99 -21.72 18.85
CA HIS A 101 -3.69 -22.39 18.77
C HIS A 101 -2.77 -22.03 19.94
N ASN A 102 -3.24 -21.25 20.91
CA ASN A 102 -2.46 -20.97 22.09
C ASN A 102 -3.18 -21.39 23.37
N HIS A 103 -2.54 -22.28 24.10
CA HIS A 103 -2.87 -22.66 25.47
C HIS A 103 -2.75 -21.47 26.47
N GLN A 104 -2.61 -20.22 25.98
CA GLN A 104 -2.27 -19.01 26.74
C GLN A 104 -3.36 -17.90 26.68
N GLY A 105 -4.47 -18.10 25.99
CA GLY A 105 -5.55 -17.11 25.83
C GLY A 105 -5.22 -15.83 25.03
N LYS A 106 -4.12 -15.79 24.26
CA LYS A 106 -3.73 -14.61 23.45
C LYS A 106 -4.61 -14.44 22.21
N ALA A 107 -4.88 -13.21 21.82
CA ALA A 107 -5.58 -12.91 20.58
C ALA A 107 -4.68 -13.23 19.37
N GLU A 108 -5.30 -13.77 18.32
CA GLU A 108 -4.61 -14.26 17.12
C GLU A 108 -5.13 -13.57 15.86
N ILE A 109 -4.28 -13.45 14.85
CA ILE A 109 -4.68 -12.98 13.52
C ILE A 109 -3.89 -13.69 12.42
N THR A 110 -4.59 -14.10 11.37
CA THR A 110 -3.98 -14.69 10.18
C THR A 110 -3.73 -13.61 9.12
N VAL A 111 -2.48 -13.36 8.74
CA VAL A 111 -2.13 -12.42 7.66
C VAL A 111 -1.96 -13.19 6.36
N VAL A 112 -2.73 -12.79 5.34
CA VAL A 112 -2.84 -13.50 4.07
C VAL A 112 -2.40 -12.60 2.93
N ASN A 113 -1.49 -13.08 2.07
CA ASN A 113 -1.13 -12.39 0.84
C ASN A 113 -1.83 -13.01 -0.37
N ILE A 114 -2.71 -12.23 -1.01
CA ILE A 114 -3.54 -12.68 -2.13
C ILE A 114 -2.87 -12.59 -3.50
N GLN A 115 -1.76 -11.85 -3.61
CA GLN A 115 -1.00 -11.77 -4.86
C GLN A 115 -0.53 -13.17 -5.29
N LYS A 116 -0.18 -14.02 -4.32
CA LYS A 116 0.24 -15.40 -4.57
C LYS A 116 -0.89 -16.31 -5.04
N PHE A 117 -2.15 -15.89 -4.90
CA PHE A 117 -3.32 -16.72 -5.23
C PHE A 117 -3.86 -16.47 -6.63
N GLN A 118 -3.34 -15.45 -7.34
CA GLN A 118 -3.83 -15.03 -8.66
C GLN A 118 -3.58 -16.05 -9.78
N HIS A 119 -2.73 -17.05 -9.56
CA HIS A 119 -2.35 -18.04 -10.56
C HIS A 119 -3.03 -19.41 -10.38
N GLU A 120 -3.93 -19.55 -9.40
CA GLU A 120 -4.54 -20.83 -9.04
C GLU A 120 -6.07 -20.75 -9.25
N SER A 121 -6.57 -21.47 -10.27
CA SER A 121 -7.94 -21.39 -10.80
C SER A 121 -9.01 -22.16 -10.03
N ASP A 122 -8.65 -22.94 -9.00
CA ASP A 122 -9.59 -23.91 -8.43
C ASP A 122 -10.35 -23.38 -7.23
N VAL A 123 -11.69 -23.41 -7.30
CA VAL A 123 -12.64 -22.94 -6.28
C VAL A 123 -12.29 -23.52 -4.89
N VAL A 124 -12.07 -22.63 -3.89
CA VAL A 124 -12.01 -23.07 -2.49
C VAL A 124 -13.45 -23.34 -2.06
N ALA A 125 -13.96 -24.54 -2.33
CA ALA A 125 -15.22 -24.98 -1.75
C ALA A 125 -14.92 -25.54 -0.35
N SER A 126 -15.22 -24.75 0.69
CA SER A 126 -15.47 -25.31 2.01
C SER A 126 -16.97 -25.54 2.12
N LYS A 127 -17.39 -26.82 2.11
CA LYS A 127 -18.78 -27.22 2.43
C LYS A 127 -18.95 -27.56 3.91
N ASP A 128 -17.85 -27.57 4.68
CA ASP A 128 -17.86 -27.85 6.11
C ASP A 128 -17.85 -26.53 6.89
N TYR A 129 -19.02 -25.89 6.94
CA TYR A 129 -19.25 -24.75 7.82
C TYR A 129 -19.50 -25.24 9.23
N ASP A 130 -18.50 -25.13 10.09
CA ASP A 130 -18.74 -25.10 11.53
C ASP A 130 -19.53 -23.83 11.85
N LEU A 131 -20.80 -24.00 12.23
CA LEU A 131 -21.76 -22.92 12.48
C LEU A 131 -21.35 -22.01 13.64
N ASN A 132 -20.37 -22.42 14.47
CA ASN A 132 -19.97 -21.65 15.65
C ASN A 132 -18.74 -20.75 15.44
N ILE A 133 -18.21 -20.67 14.22
CA ILE A 133 -17.04 -19.85 13.90
C ILE A 133 -17.45 -18.66 13.01
N GLN A 134 -17.30 -17.45 13.54
CA GLN A 134 -17.46 -16.23 12.75
C GLN A 134 -16.10 -15.77 12.22
N ARG A 135 -15.93 -15.82 10.90
CA ARG A 135 -14.74 -15.27 10.24
C ARG A 135 -14.90 -13.78 10.00
N VAL A 136 -13.85 -13.01 10.31
CA VAL A 136 -13.78 -11.55 10.12
C VAL A 136 -12.55 -11.21 9.28
N TYR A 137 -12.79 -10.71 8.08
CA TYR A 137 -11.75 -10.31 7.13
C TYR A 137 -11.58 -8.79 7.15
N PHE A 138 -10.35 -8.34 7.43
CA PHE A 138 -9.90 -6.98 7.16
C PHE A 138 -9.08 -6.98 5.88
N LEU A 139 -9.48 -6.20 4.88
CA LEU A 139 -8.77 -6.11 3.61
C LEU A 139 -8.09 -4.74 3.54
N ASP A 140 -6.76 -4.73 3.44
CA ASP A 140 -6.00 -3.49 3.37
C ASP A 140 -5.90 -2.95 1.94
N GLU A 141 -5.83 -1.63 1.84
CA GLU A 141 -5.76 -0.87 0.60
C GLU A 141 -6.77 -1.33 -0.47
N VAL A 142 -8.04 -1.48 -0.07
CA VAL A 142 -9.11 -1.77 -1.01
C VAL A 142 -9.17 -0.67 -2.08
N HIS A 143 -8.98 -1.10 -3.32
CA HIS A 143 -8.94 -0.26 -4.52
C HIS A 143 -9.94 -0.71 -5.60
N ARG A 144 -10.28 0.17 -6.53
CA ARG A 144 -11.20 -0.13 -7.65
C ARG A 144 -10.82 -1.33 -8.51
N SER A 145 -9.53 -1.68 -8.58
CA SER A 145 -9.04 -2.84 -9.36
C SER A 145 -9.29 -4.20 -8.71
N TYR A 146 -9.98 -4.26 -7.56
CA TYR A 146 -10.45 -5.54 -7.04
C TYR A 146 -11.60 -6.03 -7.91
N ASN A 147 -11.33 -7.05 -8.73
CA ASN A 147 -12.30 -7.61 -9.66
C ASN A 147 -13.24 -8.60 -8.93
N PRO A 148 -14.57 -8.39 -8.95
CA PRO A 148 -15.54 -9.36 -8.43
C PRO A 148 -15.68 -10.61 -9.31
N ALA A 149 -15.16 -10.62 -10.54
CA ALA A 149 -15.12 -11.79 -11.40
C ALA A 149 -13.73 -12.46 -11.35
N GLY A 150 -13.68 -13.72 -10.92
CA GLY A 150 -12.49 -14.57 -11.01
C GLY A 150 -11.33 -14.27 -10.05
N SER A 151 -11.45 -13.27 -9.17
CA SER A 151 -10.41 -13.01 -8.15
C SER A 151 -10.59 -13.91 -6.92
N PHE A 152 -9.50 -14.12 -6.17
CA PHE A 152 -9.54 -14.81 -4.87
C PHE A 152 -10.63 -14.26 -3.94
N LEU A 153 -10.87 -12.95 -3.97
CA LEU A 153 -11.87 -12.30 -3.12
C LEU A 153 -13.31 -12.66 -3.52
N ALA A 154 -13.56 -12.84 -4.82
CA ALA A 154 -14.84 -13.33 -5.33
C ALA A 154 -15.07 -14.77 -4.86
N ASN A 155 -14.04 -15.62 -5.01
CA ASN A 155 -14.07 -17.00 -4.52
C ASN A 155 -14.31 -17.06 -3.01
N LEU A 156 -13.62 -16.22 -2.22
CA LEU A 156 -13.82 -16.12 -0.78
C LEU A 156 -15.25 -15.68 -0.43
N SER A 157 -15.84 -14.79 -1.23
CA SER A 157 -17.19 -14.30 -1.00
C SER A 157 -18.27 -15.33 -1.32
N GLN A 158 -18.03 -16.16 -2.33
CA GLN A 158 -18.91 -17.28 -2.68
C GLN A 158 -18.74 -18.46 -1.73
N SER A 159 -17.51 -18.72 -1.29
CA SER A 159 -17.22 -19.84 -0.40
C SER A 159 -17.75 -19.55 1.00
N ASP A 160 -17.52 -18.34 1.53
CA ASP A 160 -17.93 -17.89 2.88
C ASP A 160 -18.90 -16.70 2.81
N THR A 161 -20.18 -17.07 2.73
CA THR A 161 -21.31 -16.14 2.66
C THR A 161 -21.57 -15.45 3.99
N ASP A 162 -21.27 -16.11 5.11
CA ASP A 162 -21.53 -15.60 6.46
C ASP A 162 -20.37 -14.79 7.06
N ALA A 163 -19.22 -14.77 6.40
CA ALA A 163 -18.08 -13.96 6.74
C ALA A 163 -18.36 -12.46 6.78
N ILE A 164 -17.75 -11.80 7.77
CA ILE A 164 -17.71 -10.34 7.88
C ILE A 164 -16.54 -9.80 7.08
N LYS A 165 -16.78 -8.82 6.21
CA LYS A 165 -15.81 -8.28 5.25
C LYS A 165 -15.68 -6.77 5.43
N ILE A 166 -14.57 -6.34 6.03
CA ILE A 166 -14.26 -4.93 6.30
C ILE A 166 -13.13 -4.49 5.36
N GLY A 167 -13.46 -3.61 4.41
CA GLY A 167 -12.47 -2.97 3.54
C GLY A 167 -11.84 -1.76 4.21
N LEU A 168 -10.52 -1.69 4.27
CA LEU A 168 -9.76 -0.53 4.73
C LEU A 168 -9.17 0.18 3.50
N THR A 169 -9.36 1.49 3.41
CA THR A 169 -8.78 2.25 2.29
C THR A 169 -8.30 3.62 2.72
N GLY A 170 -7.16 4.04 2.17
CA GLY A 170 -6.64 5.41 2.28
C GLY A 170 -7.33 6.39 1.34
N THR A 171 -7.91 5.89 0.26
CA THR A 171 -8.40 6.70 -0.85
C THR A 171 -9.90 6.51 -1.05
N PRO A 172 -10.63 7.56 -1.45
CA PRO A 172 -12.03 7.43 -1.80
C PRO A 172 -12.19 6.42 -2.94
N LEU A 173 -13.15 5.50 -2.79
CA LEU A 173 -13.74 4.81 -3.94
C LEU A 173 -14.85 5.71 -4.49
N LEU A 174 -14.44 6.73 -5.25
CA LEU A 174 -15.34 7.66 -5.98
C LEU A 174 -15.48 7.18 -7.43
N GLY A 175 -16.70 7.28 -7.98
CA GLY A 175 -17.04 6.82 -9.32
C GLY A 175 -18.23 5.84 -9.35
N THR A 176 -18.69 5.51 -10.55
CA THR A 176 -19.70 4.48 -10.88
C THR A 176 -19.10 3.08 -10.99
N ASP A 177 -17.86 2.87 -10.51
CA ASP A 177 -17.18 1.58 -10.57
C ASP A 177 -17.80 0.62 -9.54
N TYR A 178 -18.90 -0.02 -9.94
CA TYR A 178 -19.74 -0.98 -9.20
C TYR A 178 -18.94 -2.02 -8.38
N ASN A 179 -17.83 -2.49 -8.94
CA ASN A 179 -17.04 -3.64 -8.47
C ASN A 179 -16.67 -3.65 -6.97
N SER A 180 -16.23 -2.53 -6.39
CA SER A 180 -15.78 -2.53 -4.98
C SER A 180 -16.92 -2.34 -3.98
N ARG A 181 -17.96 -1.57 -4.32
CA ARG A 181 -19.14 -1.41 -3.44
C ARG A 181 -20.02 -2.65 -3.45
N ASP A 182 -20.01 -3.41 -4.53
CA ASP A 182 -20.73 -4.68 -4.57
C ASP A 182 -20.11 -5.70 -3.61
N LEU A 183 -18.78 -5.79 -3.61
CA LEU A 183 -18.02 -6.69 -2.72
C LEU A 183 -18.07 -6.25 -1.25
N PHE A 184 -17.84 -4.97 -0.98
CA PHE A 184 -17.67 -4.47 0.39
C PHE A 184 -18.84 -3.67 0.93
N GLY A 185 -19.87 -3.36 0.16
CA GLY A 185 -21.00 -2.55 0.60
C GLY A 185 -20.65 -1.07 0.79
N ASN A 186 -21.45 -0.41 1.64
CA ASN A 186 -21.36 1.02 1.90
C ASN A 186 -20.24 1.38 2.89
N TYR A 187 -19.93 2.68 2.97
CA TYR A 187 -19.01 3.19 3.98
C TYR A 187 -19.60 3.03 5.40
N ILE A 188 -18.85 2.39 6.30
CA ILE A 188 -19.14 2.27 7.74
C ILE A 188 -18.71 3.53 8.49
N HIS A 189 -17.49 4.00 8.19
CA HIS A 189 -16.87 5.12 8.88
C HIS A 189 -15.89 5.83 7.96
N LYS A 190 -15.79 7.16 8.10
CA LYS A 190 -14.87 8.00 7.33
C LYS A 190 -14.04 8.89 8.25
N TYR A 191 -12.76 9.00 7.99
CA TYR A 191 -11.83 9.88 8.68
C TYR A 191 -10.88 10.50 7.66
N TYR A 192 -11.13 11.76 7.36
CA TYR A 192 -10.53 12.45 6.22
C TYR A 192 -9.20 13.10 6.56
N TYR A 193 -8.48 13.44 5.49
CA TYR A 193 -7.17 14.08 5.55
C TYR A 193 -7.19 15.37 6.38
N ASN A 194 -8.17 16.26 6.18
CA ASN A 194 -8.27 17.52 6.91
C ASN A 194 -8.39 17.32 8.44
N ALA A 195 -9.19 16.35 8.88
CA ALA A 195 -9.30 16.00 10.30
C ALA A 195 -7.97 15.45 10.84
N SER A 196 -7.32 14.55 10.10
CA SER A 196 -6.02 13.98 10.47
C SER A 196 -4.88 15.00 10.57
N ILE A 197 -4.94 16.07 9.76
CA ILE A 197 -4.03 17.22 9.92
C ILE A 197 -4.38 18.01 11.18
N ALA A 198 -5.66 18.34 11.39
CA ALA A 198 -6.11 19.10 12.55
C ALA A 198 -5.77 18.39 13.88
N ASP A 199 -5.84 17.07 13.89
CA ASP A 199 -5.51 16.23 15.06
C ASP A 199 -4.00 15.98 15.24
N GLY A 200 -3.16 16.47 14.31
CA GLY A 200 -1.71 16.27 14.35
C GLY A 200 -1.25 14.83 14.09
N TYR A 201 -2.12 13.98 13.51
CA TYR A 201 -1.79 12.58 13.24
C TYR A 201 -1.05 12.35 11.93
N THR A 202 -1.18 13.29 10.98
CA THR A 202 -0.48 13.28 9.69
C THR A 202 0.09 14.66 9.38
N LEU A 203 1.15 14.71 8.56
CA LEU A 203 1.75 15.96 8.12
C LEU A 203 1.02 16.55 6.92
N ARG A 204 1.02 17.88 6.83
CA ARG A 204 0.42 18.61 5.70
C ARG A 204 1.27 18.41 4.45
N LEU A 205 0.62 18.00 3.37
CA LEU A 205 1.19 18.00 2.03
C LEU A 205 1.12 19.42 1.46
N ILE A 206 2.29 19.96 1.11
CA ILE A 206 2.42 21.20 0.35
C ILE A 206 2.65 20.79 -1.10
N ARG A 207 1.83 21.33 -2.00
CA ARG A 207 1.99 21.15 -3.44
C ARG A 207 2.56 22.44 -4.01
N GLU A 208 3.76 22.33 -4.56
CA GLU A 208 4.42 23.42 -5.26
C GLU A 208 4.41 23.12 -6.76
N GLU A 209 4.19 24.15 -7.56
CA GLU A 209 4.27 24.03 -9.00
C GLU A 209 5.74 24.09 -9.46
N ILE A 210 6.02 23.47 -10.61
CA ILE A 210 7.34 23.60 -11.23
C ILE A 210 7.53 25.05 -11.64
N ALA A 211 8.67 25.64 -11.23
CA ALA A 211 8.98 27.02 -11.56
C ALA A 211 8.92 27.30 -13.08
N THR A 212 8.38 28.46 -13.45
CA THR A 212 7.97 28.78 -14.83
C THR A 212 9.11 28.64 -15.85
N ASN A 213 10.30 29.12 -15.49
CA ASN A 213 11.51 29.00 -16.31
C ASN A 213 11.84 27.53 -16.63
N TYR A 214 11.73 26.64 -15.64
CA TYR A 214 11.97 25.21 -15.84
C TYR A 214 10.84 24.54 -16.62
N ARG A 215 9.60 24.98 -16.44
CA ARG A 215 8.47 24.49 -17.24
C ARG A 215 8.70 24.74 -18.74
N ILE A 216 9.21 25.91 -19.10
CA ILE A 216 9.55 26.25 -20.49
C ILE A 216 10.65 25.32 -21.02
N VAL A 217 11.73 25.13 -20.26
CA VAL A 217 12.83 24.23 -20.64
C VAL A 217 12.35 22.79 -20.86
N LEU A 218 11.48 22.28 -19.97
CA LEU A 218 10.94 20.93 -20.11
C LEU A 218 9.98 20.79 -21.29
N GLN A 219 9.17 21.81 -21.57
CA GLN A 219 8.31 21.83 -22.75
C GLN A 219 9.11 21.84 -24.04
N GLN A 220 10.19 22.63 -24.11
CA GLN A 220 11.08 22.63 -25.27
C GLN A 220 11.76 21.26 -25.43
N ALA A 221 12.30 20.70 -24.35
CA ALA A 221 12.92 19.38 -24.38
C ALA A 221 11.95 18.26 -24.82
N LEU A 222 10.65 18.35 -24.47
CA LEU A 222 9.63 17.43 -24.98
C LEU A 222 9.41 17.60 -26.48
N LYS A 223 9.19 18.84 -26.94
CA LYS A 223 8.98 19.14 -28.35
C LYS A 223 10.15 18.70 -29.23
N ASP A 224 11.38 18.95 -28.79
CA ASP A 224 12.58 18.55 -29.53
C ASP A 224 12.66 17.03 -29.68
N VAL A 225 12.28 16.28 -28.64
CA VAL A 225 12.24 14.81 -28.69
C VAL A 225 11.11 14.31 -29.58
N GLU A 226 9.93 14.94 -29.52
CA GLU A 226 8.79 14.63 -30.40
C GLU A 226 9.16 14.84 -31.87
N ILE A 227 9.84 15.93 -32.21
CA ILE A 227 10.32 16.21 -33.58
C ILE A 227 11.36 15.16 -34.02
N GLN A 228 12.27 14.77 -33.13
CA GLN A 228 13.33 13.81 -33.46
C GLN A 228 12.81 12.38 -33.63
N MET A 229 11.85 11.97 -32.81
CA MET A 229 11.39 10.58 -32.78
C MET A 229 10.17 10.34 -33.68
N GLY A 230 9.39 11.37 -34.03
CA GLY A 230 8.13 11.23 -34.75
C GLY A 230 7.00 10.73 -33.85
N ASP A 231 5.99 10.07 -34.43
CA ASP A 231 4.82 9.56 -33.69
C ASP A 231 5.16 8.26 -32.96
N VAL A 232 5.85 8.39 -31.82
CA VAL A 232 6.32 7.29 -30.99
C VAL A 232 5.59 7.30 -29.65
N ASP A 233 5.42 6.12 -29.03
CA ASP A 233 4.83 5.98 -27.70
C ASP A 233 5.43 7.00 -26.71
N ARG A 234 4.56 7.80 -26.07
CA ARG A 234 4.91 8.77 -25.02
C ARG A 234 5.89 8.22 -24.00
N LYS A 235 5.81 6.93 -23.66
CA LYS A 235 6.75 6.29 -22.72
C LYS A 235 8.20 6.40 -23.16
N LEU A 236 8.47 6.34 -24.46
CA LEU A 236 9.81 6.46 -25.03
C LEU A 236 10.30 7.90 -25.01
N ILE A 237 9.40 8.85 -25.30
CA ILE A 237 9.65 10.29 -25.26
C ILE A 237 10.05 10.72 -23.83
N TYR A 238 9.24 10.40 -22.82
CA TYR A 238 9.53 10.76 -21.42
C TYR A 238 10.78 10.09 -20.87
N ALA A 239 11.18 8.98 -21.45
CA ALA A 239 12.36 8.25 -21.05
C ALA A 239 13.60 8.68 -21.86
N HIS A 240 13.47 9.56 -22.87
CA HIS A 240 14.58 10.00 -23.72
C HIS A 240 15.57 10.87 -22.92
N SER A 241 16.86 10.76 -23.26
CA SER A 241 17.93 11.43 -22.51
C SER A 241 17.83 12.95 -22.53
N SER A 242 17.40 13.53 -23.66
CA SER A 242 17.19 14.97 -23.82
C SER A 242 16.09 15.53 -22.90
N PHE A 243 15.11 14.70 -22.49
CA PHE A 243 14.08 15.10 -21.54
C PHE A 243 14.49 14.78 -20.08
N VAL A 244 15.00 13.56 -19.84
CA VAL A 244 15.35 13.08 -18.50
C VAL A 244 16.43 13.94 -17.86
N LYS A 245 17.44 14.36 -18.62
CA LYS A 245 18.57 15.12 -18.09
C LYS A 245 18.15 16.50 -17.52
N PRO A 246 17.51 17.41 -18.29
CA PRO A 246 17.08 18.70 -17.75
C PRO A 246 16.06 18.57 -16.61
N MET A 247 15.17 17.57 -16.68
CA MET A 247 14.23 17.28 -15.59
C MET A 247 14.95 16.90 -14.31
N LEU A 248 15.92 15.98 -14.38
CA LEU A 248 16.66 15.53 -13.22
C LEU A 248 17.56 16.63 -12.65
N ASP A 249 18.21 17.42 -13.51
CA ASP A 249 19.04 18.55 -13.08
C ASP A 249 18.20 19.60 -12.32
N TYR A 250 16.96 19.87 -12.77
CA TYR A 250 16.01 20.70 -12.03
C TYR A 250 15.70 20.10 -10.66
N ILE A 251 15.24 18.85 -10.60
CA ILE A 251 14.83 18.19 -9.35
C ILE A 251 15.98 18.19 -8.33
N ILE A 252 17.21 17.86 -8.76
CA ILE A 252 18.37 17.82 -7.87
C ILE A 252 18.71 19.22 -7.36
N THR A 253 18.70 20.21 -8.25
CA THR A 253 19.01 21.60 -7.88
C THR A 253 18.00 22.17 -6.90
N ASP A 254 16.71 21.95 -7.17
CA ASP A 254 15.61 22.38 -6.33
C ASP A 254 15.67 21.69 -4.97
N PHE A 255 15.86 20.37 -4.94
CA PHE A 255 15.99 19.61 -3.70
C PHE A 255 17.18 20.05 -2.83
N ALA A 256 18.33 20.36 -3.45
CA ALA A 256 19.49 20.89 -2.74
C ALA A 256 19.22 22.27 -2.12
N LYS A 257 18.51 23.16 -2.84
CA LYS A 257 18.07 24.45 -2.31
C LYS A 257 17.12 24.27 -1.14
N SER A 258 16.16 23.35 -1.24
CA SER A 258 15.19 23.07 -0.18
C SER A 258 15.86 22.56 1.09
N ARG A 259 16.85 21.65 1.00
CA ARG A 259 17.65 21.23 2.15
C ARG A 259 18.42 22.38 2.80
N GLY A 260 19.03 23.24 1.99
CA GLY A 260 19.73 24.43 2.47
C GLY A 260 18.81 25.44 3.17
N ALA A 261 17.62 25.69 2.61
CA ALA A 261 16.62 26.59 3.17
C ALA A 261 16.02 26.07 4.49
N LEU A 262 15.86 24.75 4.61
CA LEU A 262 15.33 24.10 5.82
C LEU A 262 16.42 23.75 6.84
N ASN A 263 17.70 23.86 6.47
CA ASN A 263 18.85 23.44 7.27
C ASN A 263 18.73 21.99 7.79
N ASP A 264 18.23 21.08 6.94
CA ASP A 264 17.97 19.68 7.28
C ASP A 264 18.44 18.73 6.17
N ASP A 265 19.60 18.11 6.40
CA ASP A 265 20.21 17.15 5.50
C ASP A 265 19.57 15.75 5.56
N THR A 266 18.68 15.50 6.53
CA THR A 266 18.00 14.21 6.70
C THR A 266 16.82 14.04 5.75
N ILE A 267 16.31 15.14 5.17
CA ILE A 267 15.18 15.13 4.23
C ILE A 267 15.53 14.25 3.03
N GLY A 268 14.73 13.22 2.76
CA GLY A 268 14.86 12.36 1.58
C GLY A 268 14.05 12.87 0.39
N GLY A 269 14.43 12.45 -0.82
CA GLY A 269 13.71 12.75 -2.06
C GLY A 269 13.31 11.48 -2.80
N MET A 270 12.15 11.48 -3.46
CA MET A 270 11.70 10.40 -4.32
C MET A 270 11.23 10.96 -5.66
N VAL A 271 11.75 10.41 -6.75
CA VAL A 271 11.31 10.74 -8.11
C VAL A 271 10.42 9.62 -8.63
N ILE A 272 9.16 9.93 -8.88
CA ILE A 272 8.20 8.99 -9.48
C ILE A 272 8.27 9.16 -10.99
N CYS A 273 8.66 8.09 -11.68
CA CYS A 273 8.77 8.06 -13.14
C CYS A 273 7.53 7.40 -13.76
N ASP A 274 7.21 7.79 -14.99
CA ASP A 274 6.09 7.25 -15.77
C ASP A 274 6.34 5.80 -16.21
N SER A 275 7.60 5.44 -16.46
CA SER A 275 8.00 4.11 -16.91
C SER A 275 9.26 3.57 -16.22
N SER A 276 9.45 2.25 -16.30
CA SER A 276 10.64 1.58 -15.77
C SER A 276 11.91 2.02 -16.52
N GLU A 277 11.75 2.29 -17.80
CA GLU A 277 12.76 2.80 -18.72
C GLU A 277 13.19 4.18 -18.25
N GLN A 278 12.24 5.11 -18.04
CA GLN A 278 12.55 6.44 -17.52
C GLN A 278 13.28 6.34 -16.18
N ALA A 279 12.82 5.50 -15.25
CA ALA A 279 13.50 5.29 -13.97
C ALA A 279 14.96 4.83 -14.12
N LYS A 280 15.22 3.86 -15.03
CA LYS A 280 16.59 3.40 -15.35
C LYS A 280 17.43 4.52 -15.95
N ARG A 281 16.87 5.35 -16.85
CA ARG A 281 17.56 6.51 -17.45
C ARG A 281 17.88 7.58 -16.39
N CYS A 282 16.95 7.88 -15.48
CA CYS A 282 17.17 8.81 -14.36
C CYS A 282 18.32 8.34 -13.46
N LEU A 283 18.30 7.05 -13.05
CA LEU A 283 19.34 6.49 -12.20
C LEU A 283 20.73 6.56 -12.84
N ARG A 284 20.84 6.14 -14.12
CA ARG A 284 22.11 6.22 -14.87
C ARG A 284 22.63 7.65 -14.97
N SER A 285 21.74 8.61 -15.20
CA SER A 285 22.10 10.03 -15.31
C SER A 285 22.58 10.59 -13.97
N SER A 286 21.88 10.27 -12.88
CA SER A 286 22.27 10.65 -11.51
C SER A 286 23.65 10.11 -11.12
N MET A 287 23.90 8.81 -11.35
CA MET A 287 25.20 8.19 -11.05
C MET A 287 26.35 8.82 -11.84
N ARG A 288 26.13 9.16 -13.12
CA ARG A 288 27.13 9.86 -13.94
C ARG A 288 27.43 11.26 -13.39
N ASN A 289 26.42 12.00 -12.95
CA ASN A 289 26.60 13.32 -12.35
C ASN A 289 27.40 13.25 -11.04
N MET A 290 27.11 12.26 -10.18
CA MET A 290 27.88 12.02 -8.94
C MET A 290 29.36 11.71 -9.21
N LEU A 291 29.64 10.84 -10.19
CA LEU A 291 31.03 10.50 -10.56
C LEU A 291 31.81 11.71 -11.06
N LYS A 292 31.17 12.57 -11.88
CA LYS A 292 31.78 13.81 -12.37
C LYS A 292 32.07 14.80 -11.23
N GLN A 293 31.16 14.94 -10.26
CA GLN A 293 31.39 15.80 -9.08
C GLN A 293 32.55 15.30 -8.22
N ARG A 294 32.64 13.98 -7.97
CA ARG A 294 33.78 13.38 -7.26
C ARG A 294 35.10 13.58 -8.00
N GLN A 295 35.13 13.40 -9.33
CA GLN A 295 36.34 13.66 -10.12
C GLN A 295 36.77 15.14 -10.05
N LYS A 296 35.83 16.08 -10.02
CA LYS A 296 36.14 17.51 -9.81
C LYS A 296 36.70 17.76 -8.40
N GLN A 297 36.12 17.18 -7.36
CA GLN A 297 36.61 17.31 -5.98
C GLN A 297 38.00 16.70 -5.78
N MET A 298 38.27 15.52 -6.36
CA MET A 298 39.60 14.91 -6.29
C MET A 298 40.66 15.71 -7.07
N ARG A 299 40.26 16.45 -8.11
CA ARG A 299 41.15 17.36 -8.83
C ARG A 299 41.43 18.67 -8.09
N SER A 300 40.55 19.08 -7.17
CA SER A 300 40.71 20.32 -6.37
C SER A 300 41.34 20.12 -4.99
N SER A 301 41.44 18.88 -4.47
CA SER A 301 42.07 18.57 -3.18
C SER A 301 42.75 17.20 -3.21
N PRO A 302 44.08 17.12 -3.46
CA PRO A 302 44.78 15.85 -3.68
C PRO A 302 44.97 14.94 -2.45
N LEU A 303 44.51 15.33 -1.26
CA LEU A 303 44.93 14.76 0.03
C LEU A 303 43.81 14.12 0.87
N LEU A 304 42.84 13.45 0.26
CA LEU A 304 41.87 12.62 1.00
C LEU A 304 41.83 11.20 0.45
N THR A 305 42.36 10.26 1.24
CA THR A 305 42.30 8.80 1.02
C THR A 305 40.85 8.30 1.00
N PRO A 306 40.54 7.26 0.21
CA PRO A 306 39.16 6.81 0.03
C PRO A 306 38.63 6.09 1.27
N LEU A 307 37.69 6.72 1.99
CA LEU A 307 36.88 6.02 3.00
C LEU A 307 35.94 5.01 2.34
N ASN A 308 35.92 3.81 2.93
CA ASN A 308 35.18 2.62 2.52
C ASN A 308 33.72 2.89 2.11
N LEU A 309 33.35 2.34 0.96
CA LEU A 309 32.04 2.46 0.33
C LEU A 309 30.99 1.62 1.09
N LYS A 310 30.45 2.10 2.21
CA LYS A 310 29.17 1.57 2.71
C LYS A 310 28.05 2.07 1.79
N ARG A 311 27.49 1.15 1.00
CA ARG A 311 26.20 1.25 0.30
C ARG A 311 25.13 1.75 1.29
N SER A 312 24.96 3.06 1.40
CA SER A 312 23.85 3.66 2.14
C SER A 312 22.84 4.22 1.16
N THR A 313 21.72 3.49 1.07
CA THR A 313 20.36 3.99 0.82
C THR A 313 20.09 4.79 -0.46
N PHE A 314 20.03 4.09 -1.59
CA PHE A 314 18.96 4.27 -2.57
C PHE A 314 18.30 2.89 -2.77
N GLN A 315 17.25 2.60 -2.00
CA GLN A 315 16.51 1.35 -2.15
C GLN A 315 15.61 1.42 -3.38
N GLN A 316 15.80 0.49 -4.30
CA GLN A 316 14.87 0.22 -5.39
C GLN A 316 13.50 -0.19 -4.84
N ARG A 317 12.44 0.49 -5.28
CA ARG A 317 11.12 -0.12 -5.49
C ARG A 317 10.68 0.18 -6.92
N VAL A 318 11.15 -0.63 -7.86
CA VAL A 318 10.61 -0.64 -9.22
C VAL A 318 9.35 -1.50 -9.20
N LYS A 319 8.17 -0.88 -9.19
CA LYS A 319 6.92 -1.58 -9.51
C LYS A 319 6.63 -1.42 -11.00
N SER A 320 6.94 -2.43 -11.79
CA SER A 320 6.42 -2.54 -13.16
C SER A 320 4.99 -3.09 -13.12
N LYS A 321 3.98 -2.25 -13.36
CA LYS A 321 2.66 -2.73 -13.79
C LYS A 321 2.71 -2.90 -15.31
N THR A 322 3.04 -4.10 -15.77
CA THR A 322 2.79 -4.53 -17.16
C THR A 322 1.45 -5.23 -17.19
N SER A 323 0.39 -4.51 -17.53
CA SER A 323 -0.87 -5.10 -17.98
C SER A 323 -0.67 -5.59 -19.41
N LYS A 324 -0.50 -6.90 -19.59
CA LYS A 324 -0.69 -7.53 -20.90
C LYS A 324 -2.19 -7.56 -21.18
N VAL A 325 -2.62 -6.87 -22.23
CA VAL A 325 -3.91 -7.10 -22.88
C VAL A 325 -3.67 -8.25 -23.87
N PRO A 326 -4.35 -9.39 -23.76
CA PRO A 326 -4.35 -10.42 -24.81
C PRO A 326 -5.30 -10.01 -25.96
N PRO A 327 -5.14 -10.61 -27.16
CA PRO A 327 -5.64 -10.10 -28.43
C PRO A 327 -7.15 -9.90 -28.51
#